data_AF-A0AA40KFW2-F1
#
_entry.id   AF-A0AA40KFW2-F1
#
_cell.length_a   1.000
_cell.length_b   1.000
_cell.length_c   1.000
_cell.angle_alpha   90.00
_cell.angle_beta   90.00
_cell.angle_gamma   90.00
#
_symmetry.space_group_name_H-M   'P 1'
#
loop_
_entity.id
_entity.type
_entity.pdbx_description
1 polymer ?
#
loop_
_entity_poly.entity_id
_entity_poly.type
_entity_poly.pdbx_seq_one_letter_code
_entity_poly.pdbx_strand_id
1 'polypeptide(L)'
;MTREEILSVFHTGHESVPTYEVIPVLHSMHKRSIGKPEIYLKAFGKDISLSLKPTEGLLTVNHLPMWTVTKNTSQPGGLHYEKVTNADTDIGDIYQDTTNMASILLHRDANGKVLVDGNIGSELVIRPLPDRILDELVSKNSSLHGEGLLPNVTRSKGNLKRTSHHVVYKKVARTSGDEYSDFTLMEPDHLAKRYRSKRSITTRTKREAPYVIYPEILCIVDYDGYRLHGGDNVQIKRYFVSFWNGVDLRYKLLKGPKIRISIAGIIISRGRDATPYLERNRVGRDAIDSAAALTDMGKYLFRERRLPVYDIAVAVTKYDMCRRRKGGRCTKGTAEEKHHGS
;
A
#
# COMPACT_ATOMS: atom_id res chain seq x y z
N MET A 1 -0.59 14.81 -19.18
CA MET A 1 -1.11 14.67 -17.80
C MET A 1 -0.82 15.96 -17.06
N THR A 2 -1.70 16.43 -16.19
CA THR A 2 -1.43 17.55 -15.25
C THR A 2 -0.45 17.09 -14.16
N ARG A 3 0.06 18.03 -13.35
CA ARG A 3 0.96 17.68 -12.23
C ARG A 3 0.28 16.77 -11.22
N GLU A 4 -0.99 17.03 -10.91
CA GLU A 4 -1.80 16.25 -9.98
C GLU A 4 -2.08 14.85 -10.53
N GLU A 5 -2.38 14.74 -11.83
CA GLU A 5 -2.57 13.45 -12.51
C GLU A 5 -1.27 12.61 -12.48
N ILE A 6 -0.12 13.23 -12.74
CA ILE A 6 1.19 12.55 -12.68
C ILE A 6 1.48 12.06 -11.26
N LEU A 7 1.24 12.91 -10.26
CA LEU A 7 1.43 12.56 -8.87
C LEU A 7 0.49 11.43 -8.43
N SER A 8 -0.75 11.41 -8.91
CA SER A 8 -1.72 10.36 -8.60
C SER A 8 -1.37 9.02 -9.27
N VAL A 9 -0.95 9.03 -10.53
CA VAL A 9 -0.65 7.80 -11.29
C VAL A 9 0.73 7.23 -10.96
N PHE A 10 1.75 8.08 -10.88
CA PHE A 10 3.15 7.65 -10.80
C PHE A 10 3.79 7.93 -9.43
N HIS A 11 3.11 8.66 -8.54
CA HIS A 11 3.65 9.09 -7.24
C HIS A 11 4.99 9.82 -7.32
N THR A 12 5.22 10.54 -8.42
CA THR A 12 6.50 11.19 -8.72
C THR A 12 6.30 12.55 -9.39
N GLY A 13 7.37 13.33 -9.51
CA GLY A 13 7.39 14.57 -10.28
C GLY A 13 7.44 14.30 -11.79
N HIS A 14 7.12 15.32 -12.60
CA HIS A 14 7.08 15.21 -14.06
C HIS A 14 8.45 14.78 -14.64
N GLU A 15 9.52 15.19 -13.98
CA GLU A 15 10.92 14.90 -14.31
C GLU A 15 11.34 13.45 -14.04
N SER A 16 10.56 12.71 -13.26
CA SER A 16 10.89 11.37 -12.77
C SER A 16 9.82 10.33 -13.12
N VAL A 17 9.01 10.61 -14.15
CA VAL A 17 8.01 9.67 -14.67
C VAL A 17 8.74 8.49 -15.34
N PRO A 18 8.51 7.24 -14.89
CA PRO A 18 9.13 6.08 -15.50
C PRO A 18 8.57 5.82 -16.90
N THR A 19 9.31 5.09 -17.73
CA THR A 19 8.79 4.60 -19.01
C THR A 19 7.51 3.78 -18.77
N TYR A 20 6.46 4.11 -19.51
CA TYR A 20 5.13 3.50 -19.37
C TYR A 20 4.49 3.20 -20.72
N GLU A 21 3.54 2.28 -20.71
CA GLU A 21 2.67 1.96 -21.84
C GLU A 21 1.22 2.23 -21.45
N VAL A 22 0.40 2.69 -22.41
CA VAL A 22 -1.05 2.82 -22.24
C VAL A 22 -1.71 1.65 -22.95
N ILE A 23 -2.38 0.79 -22.19
CA ILE A 23 -2.87 -0.49 -22.70
C ILE A 23 -4.35 -0.71 -22.34
N PRO A 24 -5.12 -1.40 -23.20
CA PRO A 24 -6.38 -1.99 -22.79
C PRO A 24 -6.12 -3.25 -21.95
N VAL A 25 -7.02 -3.55 -21.02
CA VAL A 25 -7.01 -4.81 -20.28
C VAL A 25 -8.28 -5.61 -20.61
N LEU A 26 -8.14 -6.93 -20.70
CA LEU A 26 -9.27 -7.84 -20.87
C LEU A 26 -9.59 -8.48 -19.52
N HIS A 27 -10.88 -8.56 -19.20
CA HIS A 27 -11.34 -9.24 -18.00
C HIS A 27 -12.44 -10.25 -18.33
N SER A 28 -12.46 -11.36 -17.59
CA SER A 28 -13.51 -12.38 -17.71
C SER A 28 -14.84 -11.89 -17.13
N MET A 29 -15.93 -11.99 -17.91
CA MET A 29 -17.28 -11.77 -17.40
C MET A 29 -17.89 -13.08 -16.88
N HIS A 30 -17.82 -13.32 -15.58
CA HIS A 30 -18.53 -14.46 -15.00
C HIS A 30 -20.01 -14.11 -14.81
N LYS A 31 -20.90 -14.74 -15.61
CA LYS A 31 -22.36 -14.55 -15.50
C LYS A 31 -22.97 -15.15 -14.23
N ARG A 32 -22.23 -15.97 -13.48
CA ARG A 32 -22.63 -16.56 -12.20
C ARG A 32 -21.38 -16.76 -11.33
N SER A 33 -21.53 -16.52 -10.04
CA SER A 33 -20.57 -16.41 -8.93
C SER A 33 -19.63 -17.60 -8.65
N ILE A 34 -19.23 -18.39 -9.65
CA ILE A 34 -18.45 -19.62 -9.45
C ILE A 34 -17.03 -19.53 -10.07
N GLY A 35 -16.82 -18.66 -11.06
CA GLY A 35 -15.52 -18.47 -11.70
C GLY A 35 -14.65 -17.43 -10.99
N LYS A 36 -13.36 -17.75 -10.79
CA LYS A 36 -12.35 -16.77 -10.34
C LYS A 36 -12.17 -15.71 -11.43
N PRO A 37 -12.22 -14.40 -11.12
CA PRO A 37 -11.95 -13.37 -12.11
C PRO A 37 -10.57 -13.57 -12.74
N GLU A 38 -10.48 -13.39 -14.05
CA GLU A 38 -9.22 -13.46 -14.78
C GLU A 38 -8.97 -12.15 -15.51
N ILE A 39 -7.71 -11.76 -15.55
CA ILE A 39 -7.25 -10.54 -16.21
C ILE A 39 -6.16 -10.90 -17.21
N TYR A 40 -6.27 -10.35 -18.41
CA TYR A 40 -5.29 -10.50 -19.47
C TYR A 40 -4.86 -9.13 -19.95
N LEU A 41 -3.54 -8.92 -20.00
CA LEU A 41 -2.96 -7.70 -20.55
C LEU A 41 -1.67 -8.01 -21.29
N LYS A 42 -1.24 -7.10 -22.14
CA LYS A 42 0.05 -7.14 -22.82
C LYS A 42 0.81 -5.87 -22.48
N ALA A 43 2.00 -5.99 -21.92
CA ALA A 43 2.84 -4.86 -21.54
C ALA A 43 4.31 -5.18 -21.77
N PHE A 44 5.06 -4.24 -22.33
CA PHE A 44 6.50 -4.36 -22.61
C PHE A 44 6.84 -5.63 -23.40
N GLY A 45 6.00 -5.96 -24.38
CA GLY A 45 6.13 -7.13 -25.25
C GLY A 45 5.80 -8.48 -24.60
N LYS A 46 5.34 -8.49 -23.34
CA LYS A 46 4.96 -9.72 -22.61
C LYS A 46 3.44 -9.82 -22.48
N ASP A 47 2.90 -10.99 -22.80
CA ASP A 47 1.51 -11.35 -22.49
C ASP A 47 1.42 -11.83 -21.04
N ILE A 48 0.53 -11.23 -20.26
CA ILE A 48 0.36 -11.50 -18.82
C ILE A 48 -1.08 -11.97 -18.59
N SER A 49 -1.20 -13.10 -17.90
CA SER A 49 -2.47 -13.74 -17.54
C SER A 49 -2.53 -13.90 -16.03
N LEU A 50 -3.46 -13.20 -15.38
CA LEU A 50 -3.65 -13.24 -13.93
C LEU A 50 -4.92 -14.02 -13.57
N SER A 51 -4.79 -14.93 -12.61
CA SER A 51 -5.92 -15.65 -12.00
C SER A 51 -6.18 -15.13 -10.60
N LEU A 52 -7.25 -14.36 -10.44
CA LEU A 52 -7.51 -13.58 -9.25
C LEU A 52 -8.24 -14.38 -8.18
N LYS A 53 -7.65 -14.45 -6.99
CA LYS A 53 -8.28 -15.00 -5.78
C LYS A 53 -8.65 -13.84 -4.85
N PRO A 54 -9.88 -13.78 -4.31
CA PRO A 54 -10.25 -12.77 -3.32
C PRO A 54 -9.28 -12.73 -2.14
N THR A 55 -8.97 -11.53 -1.67
CA THR A 55 -8.09 -11.35 -0.51
C THR A 55 -8.91 -11.38 0.76
N GLU A 56 -8.74 -12.43 1.55
CA GLU A 56 -9.42 -12.61 2.84
C GLU A 56 -8.59 -12.06 4.01
N GLY A 57 -9.28 -11.43 4.97
CA GLY A 57 -8.71 -11.05 6.26
C GLY A 57 -7.97 -9.70 6.28
N LEU A 58 -7.71 -9.08 5.13
CA LEU A 58 -7.07 -7.76 5.08
C LEU A 58 -7.98 -6.64 5.60
N LEU A 59 -9.28 -6.78 5.35
CA LEU A 59 -10.32 -5.84 5.77
C LEU A 59 -11.24 -6.56 6.75
N THR A 60 -11.47 -5.96 7.92
CA THR A 60 -12.39 -6.49 8.92
C THR A 60 -13.83 -6.24 8.46
N VAL A 61 -14.56 -7.29 8.07
CA VAL A 61 -16.03 -7.28 7.81
C VAL A 61 -16.50 -6.08 6.95
N ASN A 62 -15.89 -5.87 5.77
CA ASN A 62 -16.21 -4.79 4.82
C ASN A 62 -16.17 -3.34 5.37
N HIS A 63 -15.77 -3.13 6.63
CA HIS A 63 -15.74 -1.83 7.27
C HIS A 63 -14.31 -1.53 7.72
N LEU A 64 -13.61 -0.71 6.93
CA LEU A 64 -12.33 -0.15 7.32
C LEU A 64 -12.58 1.25 7.91
N PRO A 65 -12.53 1.41 9.24
CA PRO A 65 -12.85 2.69 9.85
C PRO A 65 -11.75 3.71 9.54
N MET A 66 -12.19 4.95 9.36
CA MET A 66 -11.29 6.06 9.04
C MET A 66 -11.57 7.25 9.94
N TRP A 67 -10.52 7.98 10.28
CA TRP A 67 -10.58 9.23 11.02
C TRP A 67 -9.85 10.31 10.25
N THR A 68 -10.35 11.54 10.32
CA THR A 68 -9.54 12.72 10.02
C THR A 68 -9.05 13.33 11.32
N VAL A 69 -7.84 13.88 11.29
CA VAL A 69 -7.23 14.53 12.45
C VAL A 69 -6.80 15.95 12.10
N THR A 70 -7.13 16.88 13.00
CA THR A 70 -6.74 18.29 12.95
C THR A 70 -6.15 18.71 14.29
N LYS A 71 -5.33 19.76 14.29
CA LYS A 71 -4.83 20.34 15.54
C LYS A 71 -5.96 21.06 16.26
N ASN A 72 -6.12 20.75 17.54
CA ASN A 72 -7.02 21.45 18.45
C ASN A 72 -6.44 21.39 19.86
N THR A 73 -5.84 22.49 20.32
CA THR A 73 -5.16 22.55 21.63
C THR A 73 -6.09 22.34 22.82
N SER A 74 -7.40 22.49 22.64
CA SER A 74 -8.41 22.28 23.68
C SER A 74 -8.80 20.81 23.84
N GLN A 75 -8.37 19.93 22.92
CA GLN A 75 -8.67 18.50 22.94
C GLN A 75 -7.52 17.69 23.57
N PRO A 76 -7.79 16.49 24.11
CA PRO A 76 -6.74 15.59 24.59
C PRO A 76 -5.66 15.36 23.53
N GLY A 77 -4.39 15.44 23.95
CA GLY A 77 -3.25 15.32 23.04
C GLY A 77 -3.07 16.50 22.07
N GLY A 78 -3.88 17.55 22.18
CA GLY A 78 -3.86 18.70 21.28
C GLY A 78 -4.41 18.42 19.88
N LEU A 79 -5.11 17.28 19.69
CA LEU A 79 -5.65 16.83 18.42
C LEU A 79 -7.14 16.50 18.53
N HIS A 80 -7.89 16.90 17.51
CA HIS A 80 -9.28 16.52 17.32
C HIS A 80 -9.38 15.43 16.25
N TYR A 81 -9.98 14.30 16.62
CA TYR A 81 -10.28 13.20 15.71
C TYR A 81 -11.75 13.22 15.36
N GLU A 82 -12.05 13.15 14.07
CA GLU A 82 -13.40 13.04 13.55
C GLU A 82 -13.51 11.77 12.72
N LYS A 83 -14.46 10.90 13.06
CA LYS A 83 -14.71 9.66 12.31
C LYS A 83 -15.31 10.02 10.95
N VAL A 84 -14.75 9.49 9.87
CA VAL A 84 -15.28 9.68 8.53
C VAL A 84 -16.52 8.80 8.38
N THR A 85 -17.69 9.42 8.27
CA THR A 85 -18.98 8.73 8.15
C THR A 85 -19.16 8.04 6.79
N ASN A 86 -18.60 8.60 5.72
CA ASN A 86 -18.60 8.00 4.38
C ASN A 86 -17.47 6.97 4.18
N ALA A 87 -16.82 6.51 5.24
CA ALA A 87 -15.76 5.50 5.16
C ALA A 87 -16.26 4.18 4.57
N ASP A 88 -17.56 3.93 4.54
CA ASP A 88 -18.18 2.74 3.92
C ASP A 88 -18.31 2.85 2.39
N THR A 89 -17.78 3.91 1.78
CA THR A 89 -17.78 4.06 0.33
C THR A 89 -17.04 2.88 -0.31
N ASP A 90 -17.65 2.33 -1.35
CA ASP A 90 -17.12 1.21 -2.12
C ASP A 90 -15.77 1.57 -2.75
N ILE A 91 -14.74 0.86 -2.29
CA ILE A 91 -13.38 0.99 -2.81
C ILE A 91 -13.09 -0.01 -3.93
N GLY A 92 -13.99 -0.96 -4.16
CA GLY A 92 -13.79 -2.12 -5.00
C GLY A 92 -13.31 -3.35 -4.23
N ASP A 93 -13.08 -4.40 -5.00
CA ASP A 93 -12.71 -5.73 -4.54
C ASP A 93 -11.20 -5.95 -4.67
N ILE A 94 -10.57 -6.49 -3.63
CA ILE A 94 -9.14 -6.81 -3.62
C ILE A 94 -8.88 -8.28 -3.89
N TYR A 95 -7.90 -8.54 -4.74
CA TYR A 95 -7.50 -9.85 -5.19
C TYR A 95 -5.98 -10.04 -5.14
N GLN A 96 -5.56 -11.30 -5.11
CA GLN A 96 -4.18 -11.72 -5.21
C GLN A 96 -4.06 -12.86 -6.22
N ASP A 97 -2.94 -12.89 -6.95
CA ASP A 97 -2.45 -14.02 -7.72
C ASP A 97 -1.05 -14.37 -7.20
N THR A 98 -0.97 -15.43 -6.41
CA THR A 98 0.29 -15.87 -5.79
C THR A 98 1.30 -16.39 -6.81
N THR A 99 0.85 -16.87 -7.97
CA THR A 99 1.73 -17.42 -9.01
C THR A 99 2.46 -16.31 -9.73
N ASN A 100 1.73 -15.26 -10.12
CA ASN A 100 2.30 -14.09 -10.78
C ASN A 100 2.78 -13.03 -9.78
N MET A 101 2.67 -13.29 -8.47
CA MET A 101 2.94 -12.34 -7.39
C MET A 101 2.24 -10.99 -7.63
N ALA A 102 0.96 -11.04 -8.02
CA ALA A 102 0.17 -9.87 -8.31
C ALA A 102 -0.83 -9.58 -7.18
N SER A 103 -0.95 -8.30 -6.82
CA SER A 103 -1.95 -7.79 -5.88
C SER A 103 -2.77 -6.73 -6.61
N ILE A 104 -4.06 -7.00 -6.82
CA ILE A 104 -4.95 -6.22 -7.69
C ILE A 104 -6.14 -5.71 -6.90
N LEU A 105 -6.51 -4.45 -7.11
CA LEU A 105 -7.78 -3.85 -6.70
C LEU A 105 -8.61 -3.61 -7.96
N LEU A 106 -9.81 -4.20 -7.99
CA LEU A 106 -10.79 -3.99 -9.04
C LEU A 106 -11.91 -3.13 -8.54
N HIS A 107 -12.19 -2.04 -9.25
CA HIS A 107 -13.33 -1.19 -8.97
C HIS A 107 -13.98 -0.77 -10.27
N ARG A 108 -15.09 -0.04 -10.18
CA ARG A 108 -15.81 0.46 -11.35
C ARG A 108 -15.73 1.98 -11.40
N ASP A 109 -15.62 2.51 -12.61
CA ASP A 109 -15.81 3.93 -12.86
C ASP A 109 -17.31 4.31 -12.82
N ALA A 110 -17.60 5.61 -13.01
CA ALA A 110 -18.97 6.12 -13.05
C ALA A 110 -19.82 5.50 -14.18
N ASN A 111 -19.18 4.97 -15.23
CA ASN A 111 -19.83 4.32 -16.38
C ASN A 111 -19.97 2.79 -16.18
N GLY A 112 -19.56 2.26 -15.03
CA GLY A 112 -19.61 0.84 -14.71
C GLY A 112 -18.48 0.01 -15.34
N LYS A 113 -17.52 0.64 -16.03
CA LYS A 113 -16.36 -0.02 -16.63
C LYS A 113 -15.37 -0.43 -15.54
N VAL A 114 -14.76 -1.60 -15.70
CA VAL A 114 -13.80 -2.12 -14.72
C VAL A 114 -12.49 -1.32 -14.82
N LEU A 115 -12.01 -0.91 -13.66
CA LEU A 115 -10.71 -0.29 -13.41
C LEU A 115 -9.84 -1.27 -12.63
N VAL A 116 -8.55 -1.30 -12.98
CA VAL A 116 -7.55 -2.22 -12.46
C VAL A 116 -6.43 -1.36 -11.90
N ASP A 117 -6.16 -1.53 -10.61
CA ASP A 117 -5.06 -0.89 -9.90
C ASP A 117 -4.26 -1.99 -9.20
N GLY A 118 -2.93 -1.95 -9.26
CA GLY A 118 -2.14 -2.85 -8.45
C GLY A 118 -0.72 -3.07 -8.92
N ASN A 119 -0.11 -4.08 -8.31
CA ASN A 119 1.27 -4.48 -8.59
C ASN A 119 1.25 -5.87 -9.24
N ILE A 120 2.12 -6.07 -10.24
CA ILE A 120 2.29 -7.35 -10.91
C ILE A 120 3.77 -7.73 -10.80
N GLY A 121 4.06 -8.75 -9.98
CA GLY A 121 5.41 -9.17 -9.68
C GLY A 121 6.27 -8.10 -9.00
N SER A 122 7.58 -8.23 -9.17
CA SER A 122 8.56 -7.27 -8.68
C SER A 122 8.62 -5.99 -9.50
N GLU A 123 8.34 -6.08 -10.80
CA GLU A 123 8.75 -5.05 -11.75
C GLU A 123 7.62 -4.14 -12.25
N LEU A 124 6.35 -4.57 -12.27
CA LEU A 124 5.28 -3.82 -12.90
C LEU A 124 4.28 -3.23 -11.90
N VAL A 125 3.77 -2.05 -12.25
CA VAL A 125 2.61 -1.41 -11.62
C VAL A 125 1.60 -1.09 -12.71
N ILE A 126 0.33 -1.37 -12.44
CA ILE A 126 -0.80 -1.02 -13.30
C ILE A 126 -1.70 -0.01 -12.56
N ARG A 127 -2.09 1.05 -13.25
CA ARG A 127 -2.98 2.10 -12.72
C ARG A 127 -4.05 2.48 -13.74
N PRO A 128 -5.26 2.86 -13.32
CA PRO A 128 -6.25 3.46 -14.19
C PRO A 128 -5.72 4.73 -14.86
N LEU A 129 -6.01 4.92 -16.13
CA LEU A 129 -5.74 6.20 -16.79
C LEU A 129 -6.76 7.25 -16.28
N PRO A 130 -6.35 8.49 -15.99
CA PRO A 130 -7.27 9.55 -15.57
C PRO A 130 -8.37 9.82 -16.61
N ASP A 131 -9.60 10.05 -16.16
CA ASP A 131 -10.79 10.21 -17.01
C ASP A 131 -10.62 11.26 -18.11
N ARG A 132 -10.06 12.43 -17.76
CA ARG A 132 -9.77 13.50 -18.73
C ARG A 132 -8.86 13.01 -19.87
N ILE A 133 -7.90 12.15 -19.55
CA ILE A 133 -6.96 11.60 -20.54
C ILE A 133 -7.60 10.49 -21.36
N LEU A 134 -8.46 9.66 -20.74
CA LEU A 134 -9.28 8.69 -21.47
C LEU A 134 -10.11 9.40 -22.55
N ASP A 135 -10.78 10.49 -22.19
CA ASP A 135 -11.62 11.25 -23.12
C ASP A 135 -10.80 11.99 -24.18
N GLU A 136 -9.62 12.53 -23.85
CA GLU A 136 -8.80 13.29 -24.80
C GLU A 136 -7.97 12.39 -25.73
N LEU A 137 -7.30 11.35 -25.21
CA LEU A 137 -6.34 10.55 -25.96
C LEU A 137 -6.94 9.27 -26.54
N VAL A 138 -7.70 8.53 -25.73
CA VAL A 138 -8.18 7.21 -26.16
C VAL A 138 -9.32 7.35 -27.17
N SER A 139 -10.23 8.31 -26.97
CA SER A 139 -11.33 8.52 -27.92
C SER A 139 -10.84 8.96 -29.31
N LYS A 140 -9.73 9.71 -29.37
CA LYS A 140 -9.21 10.32 -30.60
C LYS A 140 -8.13 9.50 -31.30
N ASN A 141 -7.43 8.62 -30.58
CA ASN A 141 -6.33 7.85 -31.15
C ASN A 141 -6.73 6.41 -31.47
N SER A 142 -6.95 6.12 -32.75
CA SER A 142 -7.29 4.78 -33.25
C SER A 142 -6.21 3.73 -32.95
N SER A 143 -4.94 4.13 -32.78
CA SER A 143 -3.85 3.19 -32.47
C SER A 143 -4.02 2.53 -31.09
N LEU A 144 -4.68 3.21 -30.14
CA LEU A 144 -4.95 2.70 -28.79
C LEU A 144 -6.11 1.69 -28.74
N HIS A 145 -6.79 1.48 -29.86
CA HIS A 145 -7.83 0.45 -30.03
C HIS A 145 -7.37 -0.76 -30.84
N GLY A 146 -6.13 -0.72 -31.35
CA GLY A 146 -5.57 -1.73 -32.24
C GLY A 146 -5.44 -3.10 -31.56
N GLU A 147 -5.69 -4.16 -32.32
CA GLU A 147 -5.62 -5.54 -31.82
C GLU A 147 -4.21 -5.94 -31.36
N GLY A 148 -3.16 -5.31 -31.87
CA GLY A 148 -1.77 -5.59 -31.47
C GLY A 148 -1.43 -5.27 -30.01
N LEU A 149 -2.26 -4.45 -29.34
CA LEU A 149 -2.17 -4.13 -27.91
C LEU A 149 -2.85 -5.17 -27.02
N LEU A 150 -3.65 -6.07 -27.60
CA LEU A 150 -4.28 -7.13 -26.84
C LEU A 150 -3.31 -8.32 -26.69
N PRO A 151 -3.39 -9.04 -25.56
CA PRO A 151 -2.61 -10.25 -25.38
C PRO A 151 -3.12 -11.38 -26.27
N ASN A 152 -2.25 -12.32 -26.63
CA ASN A 152 -2.66 -13.53 -27.32
C ASN A 152 -3.39 -14.46 -26.34
N VAL A 153 -4.71 -14.40 -26.32
CA VAL A 153 -5.54 -15.29 -25.49
C VAL A 153 -6.08 -16.43 -26.34
N THR A 154 -5.95 -17.68 -25.87
CA THR A 154 -6.53 -18.84 -26.54
C THR A 154 -8.05 -18.70 -26.64
N ARG A 155 -8.59 -18.98 -27.84
CA ARG A 155 -10.01 -18.87 -28.22
C ARG A 155 -11.00 -19.57 -27.27
N SER A 156 -10.53 -20.48 -26.40
CA SER A 156 -11.34 -21.24 -25.45
C SER A 156 -11.76 -20.44 -24.20
N LYS A 157 -11.19 -19.25 -23.97
CA LYS A 157 -11.55 -18.40 -22.82
C LYS A 157 -12.74 -17.50 -23.21
N GLY A 158 -13.94 -17.88 -22.76
CA GLY A 158 -15.20 -17.23 -23.12
C GLY A 158 -15.31 -15.74 -22.75
N ASN A 159 -16.38 -15.07 -23.24
CA ASN A 159 -16.84 -13.70 -22.96
C ASN A 159 -15.88 -12.76 -22.20
N LEU A 160 -14.75 -12.43 -22.82
CA LEU A 160 -13.84 -11.39 -22.32
C LEU A 160 -14.41 -10.01 -22.69
N LYS A 161 -14.35 -9.06 -21.76
CA LYS A 161 -14.67 -7.65 -22.03
C LYS A 161 -13.46 -6.76 -21.83
N ARG A 162 -13.37 -5.70 -22.64
CA ARG A 162 -12.37 -4.65 -22.45
C ARG A 162 -12.72 -3.82 -21.21
N THR A 163 -11.74 -3.61 -20.35
CA THR A 163 -11.76 -2.66 -19.24
C THR A 163 -11.53 -1.24 -19.76
N SER A 164 -11.42 -0.25 -18.85
CA SER A 164 -10.80 1.03 -19.20
C SER A 164 -9.36 0.87 -19.67
N HIS A 165 -8.76 1.92 -20.22
CA HIS A 165 -7.33 1.91 -20.51
C HIS A 165 -6.54 2.18 -19.23
N HIS A 166 -5.37 1.57 -19.15
CA HIS A 166 -4.50 1.61 -17.98
C HIS A 166 -3.12 2.06 -18.39
N VAL A 167 -2.42 2.68 -17.44
CA VAL A 167 -0.99 2.90 -17.52
C VAL A 167 -0.30 1.71 -16.87
N VAL A 168 0.63 1.09 -17.58
CA VAL A 168 1.54 0.10 -17.01
C VAL A 168 2.96 0.63 -17.09
N TYR A 169 3.66 0.65 -15.96
CA TYR A 169 5.02 1.14 -15.89
C TYR A 169 5.90 0.23 -15.06
N LYS A 170 7.21 0.29 -15.34
CA LYS A 170 8.22 -0.42 -14.57
C LYS A 170 8.56 0.38 -13.32
N LYS A 171 8.64 -0.29 -12.17
CA LYS A 171 9.18 0.31 -10.96
C LYS A 171 10.63 0.72 -11.24
N VAL A 172 11.01 1.93 -10.80
CA VAL A 172 12.37 2.43 -10.97
C VAL A 172 13.32 1.49 -10.22
N ALA A 173 14.16 0.76 -10.98
CA ALA A 173 15.22 -0.05 -10.41
C ALA A 173 16.24 0.90 -9.77
N ARG A 174 16.43 0.82 -8.46
CA ARG A 174 17.54 1.53 -7.79
C ARG A 174 18.84 0.92 -8.29
N THR A 175 19.73 1.74 -8.83
CA THR A 175 21.03 1.32 -9.39
C THR A 175 21.95 0.77 -8.29
N SER A 176 22.36 -0.48 -8.46
CA SER A 176 23.64 -1.09 -8.03
C SER A 176 24.03 -0.95 -6.55
N GLY A 177 23.72 -1.98 -5.74
CA GLY A 177 24.31 -2.20 -4.42
C GLY A 177 23.51 -3.14 -3.53
N ASP A 178 22.18 -3.09 -3.64
CA ASP A 178 21.28 -3.95 -2.89
C ASP A 178 20.69 -5.01 -3.84
N GLU A 179 21.41 -6.12 -4.02
CA GLU A 179 20.80 -7.38 -4.47
C GLU A 179 19.85 -7.90 -3.38
N TYR A 180 18.81 -7.14 -3.10
CA TYR A 180 17.61 -7.65 -2.49
C TYR A 180 16.47 -7.18 -3.37
N SER A 181 16.08 -8.04 -4.33
CA SER A 181 14.77 -7.86 -4.93
C SER A 181 13.76 -7.74 -3.79
N ASP A 182 12.71 -6.94 -3.96
CA ASP A 182 11.60 -6.87 -3.02
C ASP A 182 10.94 -8.23 -2.65
N PHE A 183 11.39 -9.32 -3.30
CA PHE A 183 10.99 -10.72 -3.17
C PHE A 183 12.16 -11.67 -2.88
N THR A 184 13.39 -11.20 -2.65
CA THR A 184 14.47 -12.07 -2.16
C THR A 184 14.09 -12.51 -0.77
N LEU A 185 14.32 -13.81 -0.50
CA LEU A 185 14.09 -14.51 0.76
C LEU A 185 14.23 -13.54 1.95
N MET A 186 13.12 -13.05 2.50
CA MET A 186 13.19 -12.34 3.78
C MET A 186 13.58 -13.41 4.78
N GLU A 187 14.85 -13.41 5.20
CA GLU A 187 15.30 -14.35 6.21
C GLU A 187 14.47 -14.09 7.46
N PRO A 188 13.81 -15.12 8.02
CA PRO A 188 13.14 -14.96 9.29
C PRO A 188 14.18 -14.51 10.30
N ASP A 189 13.91 -13.40 11.00
CA ASP A 189 14.81 -12.82 11.99
C ASP A 189 15.46 -13.95 12.80
N HIS A 190 16.78 -14.08 12.68
CA HIS A 190 17.57 -14.80 13.67
C HIS A 190 17.57 -13.94 14.94
N LEU A 191 16.42 -13.87 15.63
CA LEU A 191 16.29 -13.30 16.96
C LEU A 191 17.43 -13.87 17.79
N ALA A 192 18.41 -13.03 18.07
CA ALA A 192 19.66 -13.45 18.66
C ALA A 192 19.35 -14.24 19.94
N LYS A 193 19.72 -15.52 19.96
CA LYS A 193 19.68 -16.40 21.14
C LYS A 193 20.68 -15.94 22.21
N ARG A 194 20.68 -14.66 22.58
CA ARG A 194 21.42 -14.12 23.72
C ARG A 194 20.53 -14.07 24.96
N TYR A 195 19.88 -15.18 25.28
CA TYR A 195 19.53 -15.43 26.68
C TYR A 195 20.75 -16.12 27.31
N ARG A 196 21.53 -15.34 28.07
CA ARG A 196 22.47 -15.90 29.04
C ARG A 196 21.68 -16.84 29.94
N SER A 197 21.92 -18.14 29.80
CA SER A 197 21.41 -19.18 30.70
C SER A 197 21.89 -18.88 32.13
N LYS A 198 21.05 -18.24 32.93
CA LYS A 198 21.10 -18.41 34.38
C LYS A 198 20.16 -19.58 34.68
N ARG A 199 20.73 -20.66 35.21
CA ARG A 199 20.00 -21.82 35.73
C ARG A 199 18.91 -21.35 36.70
N SER A 200 17.66 -21.42 36.28
CA SER A 200 16.54 -21.63 37.18
C SER A 200 15.63 -22.68 36.56
N ILE A 201 15.61 -23.86 37.17
CA ILE A 201 14.72 -24.97 36.86
C ILE A 201 13.31 -24.55 37.30
N THR A 202 12.60 -23.89 36.40
CA THR A 202 11.14 -23.80 36.39
C THR A 202 10.75 -23.82 34.93
N THR A 203 10.24 -24.97 34.47
CA THR A 203 9.66 -25.19 33.14
C THR A 203 8.41 -24.34 32.98
N ARG A 204 8.60 -23.04 32.70
CA ARG A 204 7.57 -22.22 32.08
C ARG A 204 7.39 -22.77 30.66
N THR A 205 6.24 -23.37 30.39
CA THR A 205 5.75 -23.66 29.04
C THR A 205 5.81 -22.37 28.24
N LYS A 206 6.86 -22.24 27.41
CA LYS A 206 6.98 -21.15 26.45
C LYS A 206 5.83 -21.38 25.48
N ARG A 207 4.79 -20.54 25.53
CA ARG A 207 3.67 -20.61 24.58
C ARG A 207 4.27 -20.64 23.17
N GLU A 208 4.06 -21.73 22.44
CA GLU A 208 4.38 -21.76 21.02
C GLU A 208 3.57 -20.65 20.36
N ALA A 209 4.24 -19.80 19.57
CA ALA A 209 3.57 -18.78 18.81
C ALA A 209 2.52 -19.46 17.90
N PRO A 210 1.31 -18.89 17.77
CA PRO A 210 0.28 -19.49 16.94
C PRO A 210 0.80 -19.68 15.51
N TYR A 211 0.36 -20.77 14.87
CA TYR A 211 0.76 -21.14 13.50
C TYR A 211 0.44 -20.03 12.47
N VAL A 212 -0.51 -19.16 12.79
CA VAL A 212 -0.85 -17.96 12.02
C VAL A 212 -0.87 -16.73 12.95
N ILE A 213 -0.21 -15.64 12.55
CA ILE A 213 -0.18 -14.35 13.25
C ILE A 213 -1.01 -13.35 12.44
N TYR A 214 -1.89 -12.60 13.12
CA TYR A 214 -2.79 -11.63 12.52
C TYR A 214 -2.51 -10.23 13.07
N PRO A 215 -1.44 -9.53 12.62
CA PRO A 215 -1.18 -8.19 13.09
C PRO A 215 -2.25 -7.22 12.60
N GLU A 216 -2.84 -6.46 13.51
CA GLU A 216 -3.78 -5.38 13.23
C GLU A 216 -3.04 -4.04 13.07
N ILE A 217 -3.09 -3.46 11.88
CA ILE A 217 -2.32 -2.28 11.50
C ILE A 217 -3.17 -1.00 11.53
N LEU A 218 -2.75 -0.03 12.32
CA LEU A 218 -3.26 1.34 12.26
C LEU A 218 -2.40 2.18 11.30
N CYS A 219 -2.98 2.60 10.18
CA CYS A 219 -2.29 3.43 9.18
C CYS A 219 -2.47 4.91 9.49
N ILE A 220 -1.38 5.66 9.54
CA ILE A 220 -1.40 7.11 9.75
C ILE A 220 -0.87 7.78 8.48
N VAL A 221 -1.72 8.54 7.82
CA VAL A 221 -1.41 9.32 6.63
C VAL A 221 -1.12 10.75 7.06
N ASP A 222 0.08 11.23 6.80
CA ASP A 222 0.45 12.61 7.08
C ASP A 222 -0.22 13.60 6.10
N TYR A 223 0.02 14.89 6.30
CA TYR A 223 -0.59 15.93 5.49
C TYR A 223 -0.14 15.92 4.03
N ASP A 224 1.12 15.58 3.77
CA ASP A 224 1.62 15.52 2.40
C ASP A 224 1.05 14.30 1.66
N GLY A 225 0.86 13.17 2.34
CA GLY A 225 0.11 12.02 1.83
C GLY A 225 -1.36 12.36 1.56
N TYR A 226 -2.03 13.09 2.46
CA TYR A 226 -3.39 13.58 2.23
C TYR A 226 -3.49 14.43 0.95
N ARG A 227 -2.53 15.33 0.74
CA ARG A 227 -2.48 16.19 -0.46
C ARG A 227 -2.12 15.41 -1.72
N LEU A 228 -1.27 14.39 -1.63
CA LEU A 228 -0.88 13.57 -2.77
C LEU A 228 -2.09 12.92 -3.45
N HIS A 229 -3.10 12.55 -2.66
CA HIS A 229 -4.34 11.93 -3.14
C HIS A 229 -5.48 12.96 -3.34
N GLY A 230 -5.15 14.21 -3.65
CA GLY A 230 -6.13 15.25 -3.98
C GLY A 230 -7.07 15.64 -2.83
N GLY A 231 -6.75 15.22 -1.60
CA GLY A 231 -7.59 15.40 -0.44
C GLY A 231 -8.85 14.53 -0.41
N ASP A 232 -8.91 13.49 -1.25
CA ASP A 232 -10.03 12.57 -1.39
C ASP A 232 -9.84 11.32 -0.51
N ASN A 233 -10.73 11.15 0.46
CA ASN A 233 -10.70 10.03 1.40
C ASN A 233 -10.82 8.67 0.68
N VAL A 234 -11.59 8.58 -0.41
CA VAL A 234 -11.80 7.32 -1.15
C VAL A 234 -10.52 6.93 -1.88
N GLN A 235 -9.85 7.88 -2.53
CA GLN A 235 -8.57 7.64 -3.18
C GLN A 235 -7.49 7.23 -2.18
N ILE A 236 -7.41 7.91 -1.03
CA ILE A 236 -6.49 7.54 0.06
C ILE A 236 -6.80 6.11 0.53
N LYS A 237 -8.07 5.80 0.78
CA LYS A 237 -8.48 4.45 1.22
C LYS A 237 -8.10 3.39 0.19
N ARG A 238 -8.38 3.59 -1.11
CA ARG A 238 -7.99 2.69 -2.21
C ARG A 238 -6.49 2.49 -2.28
N TYR A 239 -5.72 3.57 -2.17
CA TYR A 239 -4.25 3.49 -2.21
C TYR A 239 -3.70 2.64 -1.06
N PHE A 240 -4.11 2.92 0.18
CA PHE A 240 -3.59 2.20 1.34
C PHE A 240 -4.06 0.74 1.37
N VAL A 241 -5.30 0.45 0.97
CA VAL A 241 -5.78 -0.92 0.84
C VAL A 241 -4.99 -1.67 -0.23
N SER A 242 -4.72 -1.05 -1.38
CA SER A 242 -3.92 -1.67 -2.45
C SER A 242 -2.46 -1.88 -2.02
N PHE A 243 -1.88 -0.92 -1.30
CA PHE A 243 -0.54 -1.01 -0.74
C PHE A 243 -0.43 -2.20 0.22
N TRP A 244 -1.29 -2.28 1.23
CA TRP A 244 -1.27 -3.37 2.19
C TRP A 244 -1.68 -4.72 1.60
N ASN A 245 -2.48 -4.74 0.53
CA ASN A 245 -2.75 -5.97 -0.21
C ASN A 245 -1.45 -6.54 -0.84
N GLY A 246 -0.60 -5.67 -1.38
CA GLY A 246 0.72 -6.05 -1.87
C GLY A 246 1.67 -6.51 -0.76
N VAL A 247 1.65 -5.84 0.40
CA VAL A 247 2.46 -6.21 1.56
C VAL A 247 2.01 -7.57 2.12
N ASP A 248 0.72 -7.78 2.33
CA ASP A 248 0.13 -9.04 2.78
C ASP A 248 0.50 -10.20 1.85
N LEU A 249 0.45 -10.00 0.53
CA LEU A 249 0.90 -10.99 -0.44
C LEU A 249 2.36 -11.40 -0.21
N ARG A 250 3.26 -10.45 0.09
CA ARG A 250 4.67 -10.77 0.37
C ARG A 250 4.82 -11.60 1.65
N TYR A 251 4.11 -11.23 2.70
CA TYR A 251 4.13 -11.98 3.96
C TYR A 251 3.57 -13.41 3.82
N LYS A 252 2.58 -13.61 2.95
CA LYS A 252 2.05 -14.95 2.62
C LYS A 252 3.07 -15.88 1.97
N LEU A 253 4.13 -15.33 1.35
CA LEU A 253 5.19 -16.09 0.70
C LEU A 253 6.31 -16.49 1.67
N LEU A 254 6.29 -16.03 2.93
CA LEU A 254 7.31 -16.38 3.92
C LEU A 254 7.17 -17.82 4.41
N LYS A 255 8.31 -18.47 4.65
CA LYS A 255 8.37 -19.82 5.21
C LYS A 255 8.27 -19.77 6.74
N GLY A 256 7.03 -19.69 7.23
CA GLY A 256 6.68 -19.71 8.66
C GLY A 256 6.79 -18.35 9.37
N PRO A 257 6.20 -18.20 10.57
CA PRO A 257 4.78 -18.49 10.79
C PRO A 257 3.92 -17.83 9.70
N LYS A 258 2.70 -18.33 9.45
CA LYS A 258 1.84 -17.69 8.45
C LYS A 258 1.43 -16.30 8.97
N ILE A 259 1.75 -15.24 8.26
CA ILE A 259 1.34 -13.88 8.65
C ILE A 259 0.18 -13.47 7.74
N ARG A 260 -0.88 -12.92 8.34
CA ARG A 260 -2.05 -12.38 7.63
C ARG A 260 -2.34 -10.99 8.17
N ILE A 261 -2.00 -9.97 7.41
CA ILE A 261 -2.16 -8.59 7.86
C ILE A 261 -3.64 -8.21 7.84
N SER A 262 -4.09 -7.50 8.87
CA SER A 262 -5.40 -6.85 8.91
C SER A 262 -5.22 -5.36 9.12
N ILE A 263 -6.02 -4.53 8.47
CA ILE A 263 -6.00 -3.07 8.68
C ILE A 263 -7.05 -2.71 9.75
N ALA A 264 -6.58 -2.25 10.91
CA ALA A 264 -7.43 -1.81 12.02
C ALA A 264 -8.13 -0.48 11.73
N GLY A 265 -7.47 0.41 10.99
CA GLY A 265 -7.99 1.74 10.70
C GLY A 265 -7.04 2.64 9.95
N ILE A 266 -7.57 3.73 9.39
CA ILE A 266 -6.77 4.78 8.73
C ILE A 266 -7.02 6.13 9.41
N ILE A 267 -5.96 6.82 9.79
CA ILE A 267 -5.99 8.21 10.27
C ILE A 267 -5.44 9.11 9.16
N ILE A 268 -6.21 10.12 8.75
CA ILE A 268 -5.85 11.08 7.71
C ILE A 268 -5.59 12.44 8.35
N SER A 269 -4.38 12.94 8.21
CA SER A 269 -3.98 14.22 8.78
C SER A 269 -4.37 15.36 7.85
N ARG A 270 -5.28 16.24 8.29
CA ARG A 270 -5.77 17.38 7.50
C ARG A 270 -4.93 18.66 7.64
N GLY A 271 -3.92 18.63 8.51
CA GLY A 271 -2.91 19.68 8.66
C GLY A 271 -1.55 19.07 9.03
N ARG A 272 -0.45 19.77 8.72
CA ARG A 272 0.91 19.29 9.08
C ARG A 272 1.03 19.10 10.59
N ASP A 273 0.52 20.05 11.34
CA ASP A 273 0.54 20.05 12.80
C ASP A 273 -0.41 19.02 13.45
N ALA A 274 -1.16 18.26 12.63
CA ALA A 274 -1.96 17.13 13.08
C ALA A 274 -1.12 15.83 13.24
N THR A 275 0.16 15.84 12.86
CA THR A 275 1.14 14.79 13.19
C THR A 275 2.32 15.39 13.97
N PRO A 276 2.11 15.84 15.22
CA PRO A 276 3.13 16.57 15.98
C PRO A 276 4.41 15.75 16.22
N TYR A 277 4.31 14.42 16.28
CA TYR A 277 5.46 13.52 16.41
C TYR A 277 6.33 13.45 15.14
N LEU A 278 5.79 13.76 13.96
CA LEU A 278 6.58 13.93 12.74
C LEU A 278 7.12 15.37 12.64
N GLU A 279 6.24 16.38 12.78
CA GLU A 279 6.62 17.77 12.54
C GLU A 279 7.67 18.31 13.52
N ARG A 280 7.61 17.92 14.81
CA ARG A 280 8.62 18.35 15.80
C ARG A 280 10.00 17.75 15.58
N ASN A 281 10.04 16.63 14.86
CA ASN A 281 11.26 15.86 14.61
C ASN A 281 11.79 16.07 13.19
N ARG A 282 11.33 17.09 12.48
CA ARG A 282 11.87 17.45 11.17
C ARG A 282 13.32 17.88 11.24
N VAL A 283 14.07 17.45 10.23
CA VAL A 283 15.47 17.82 10.01
C VAL A 283 15.57 18.43 8.62
N GLY A 284 15.82 19.74 8.56
CA GLY A 284 15.83 20.46 7.29
C GLY A 284 14.44 20.55 6.64
N ARG A 285 14.38 20.46 5.32
CA ARG A 285 13.13 20.64 4.56
C ARG A 285 12.41 19.33 4.28
N ASP A 286 13.16 18.27 4.02
CA ASP A 286 12.71 17.03 3.39
C ASP A 286 12.95 15.79 4.25
N ALA A 287 13.47 15.89 5.47
CA ALA A 287 13.77 14.74 6.32
C ALA A 287 13.19 14.81 7.74
N ILE A 288 13.13 13.66 8.40
CA ILE A 288 12.79 13.50 9.82
C ILE A 288 13.85 12.69 10.57
N ASP A 289 14.08 13.03 11.85
CA ASP A 289 14.87 12.23 12.79
C ASP A 289 14.04 11.02 13.22
N SER A 290 14.25 9.88 12.54
CA SER A 290 13.36 8.72 12.63
C SER A 290 13.30 8.14 14.05
N ALA A 291 14.42 8.10 14.76
CA ALA A 291 14.46 7.57 16.13
C ALA A 291 13.64 8.44 17.09
N ALA A 292 13.75 9.77 16.98
CA ALA A 292 12.99 10.70 17.81
C ALA A 292 11.50 10.70 17.43
N ALA A 293 11.19 10.69 16.13
CA ALA A 293 9.83 10.65 15.61
C ALA A 293 9.08 9.39 16.05
N LEU A 294 9.69 8.21 15.92
CA LEU A 294 9.10 6.94 16.37
C LEU A 294 8.88 6.92 17.89
N THR A 295 9.84 7.45 18.67
CA THR A 295 9.72 7.55 20.12
C THR A 295 8.55 8.45 20.52
N ASP A 296 8.41 9.62 19.89
CA ASP A 296 7.34 10.56 20.18
C ASP A 296 5.98 10.04 19.71
N MET A 297 5.94 9.34 18.57
CA MET A 297 4.73 8.67 18.08
C MET A 297 4.28 7.60 19.07
N GLY A 298 5.18 6.76 19.57
CA GLY A 298 4.87 5.75 20.58
C GLY A 298 4.33 6.35 21.87
N LYS A 299 4.94 7.43 22.38
CA LYS A 299 4.44 8.16 23.57
C LYS A 299 3.05 8.76 23.36
N TYR A 300 2.81 9.31 22.17
CA TYR A 300 1.52 9.91 21.81
C TYR A 300 0.44 8.82 21.76
N LEU A 301 0.67 7.77 20.96
CA LEU A 301 -0.28 6.69 20.72
C LEU A 301 -0.59 5.86 21.98
N PHE A 302 0.40 5.65 22.87
CA PHE A 302 0.19 4.97 24.14
C PHE A 302 -0.86 5.65 25.04
N ARG A 303 -1.00 6.98 24.91
CA ARG A 303 -1.97 7.77 25.69
C ARG A 303 -3.31 7.94 24.98
N GLU A 304 -3.36 7.64 23.68
CA GLU A 304 -4.53 7.85 22.85
C GLU A 304 -5.50 6.67 22.99
N ARG A 305 -6.70 6.95 23.52
CA ARG A 305 -7.73 5.94 23.79
C ARG A 305 -8.94 6.03 22.85
N ARG A 306 -8.99 7.05 21.99
CA ARG A 306 -10.11 7.28 21.04
C ARG A 306 -10.02 6.43 19.78
N LEU A 307 -8.90 5.75 19.58
CA LEU A 307 -8.58 4.95 18.39
C LEU A 307 -8.99 3.48 18.60
N PRO A 308 -9.15 2.69 17.50
CA PRO A 308 -9.46 1.28 17.61
C PRO A 308 -8.31 0.51 18.28
N VAL A 309 -8.54 -0.76 18.60
CA VAL A 309 -7.45 -1.65 19.00
C VAL A 309 -6.58 -1.94 17.77
N TYR A 310 -5.26 -1.98 17.96
CA TYR A 310 -4.28 -2.30 16.94
C TYR A 310 -3.03 -2.89 17.61
N ASP A 311 -2.25 -3.67 16.85
CA ASP A 311 -0.97 -4.21 17.27
C ASP A 311 0.20 -3.31 16.85
N ILE A 312 0.11 -2.72 15.65
CA ILE A 312 1.19 -1.93 15.04
C ILE A 312 0.61 -0.64 14.46
N ALA A 313 1.27 0.48 14.68
CA ALA A 313 0.94 1.75 14.03
C ALA A 313 2.04 2.13 13.03
N VAL A 314 1.62 2.48 11.81
CA VAL A 314 2.53 2.81 10.71
C VAL A 314 2.21 4.21 10.21
N ALA A 315 3.16 5.13 10.37
CA ALA A 315 3.09 6.46 9.79
C ALA A 315 3.72 6.48 8.40
N VAL A 316 2.95 6.93 7.40
CA VAL A 316 3.39 7.07 6.01
C VAL A 316 3.54 8.53 5.69
N THR A 317 4.75 8.89 5.25
CA THR A 317 5.18 10.26 5.00
C THR A 317 6.08 10.34 3.77
N LYS A 318 6.12 11.52 3.15
CA LYS A 318 7.05 11.85 2.07
C LYS A 318 8.45 12.22 2.59
N TYR A 319 8.60 12.50 3.88
CA TYR A 319 9.90 12.87 4.43
C TYR A 319 10.88 11.70 4.37
N ASP A 320 12.10 11.99 3.96
CA ASP A 320 13.23 11.07 4.07
C ASP A 320 13.52 10.76 5.54
N MET A 321 13.76 9.49 5.84
CA MET A 321 14.20 9.11 7.18
C MET A 321 15.70 9.33 7.31
N CYS A 322 16.10 9.95 8.41
CA CYS A 322 17.49 9.98 8.82
C CYS A 322 17.66 9.71 10.30
N ARG A 323 18.83 9.20 10.65
CA ARG A 323 19.23 9.04 12.05
C ARG A 323 20.17 10.17 12.41
N ARG A 324 19.75 11.02 13.35
CA ARG A 324 20.61 12.09 13.85
C ARG A 324 21.60 11.55 14.87
N ARG A 325 22.91 11.82 14.68
CA ARG A 325 23.96 11.47 15.65
C ARG A 325 24.28 12.67 16.55
N LYS A 326 24.89 12.40 17.72
CA LYS A 326 25.46 13.44 18.58
C LYS A 326 26.44 14.28 17.73
N GLY A 327 26.15 15.57 17.57
CA GLY A 327 26.87 16.47 16.65
C GLY A 327 26.05 16.97 15.45
N GLY A 328 24.75 16.65 15.35
CA GLY A 328 23.82 17.27 14.40
C GLY A 328 23.87 16.73 12.98
N ARG A 329 24.85 15.87 12.63
CA ARG A 329 24.89 15.18 11.34
C ARG A 329 23.79 14.12 11.23
N CYS A 330 23.09 14.15 10.11
CA CYS A 330 21.93 13.32 9.76
C CYS A 330 22.38 12.33 8.67
N THR A 331 22.39 11.03 9.01
CA THR A 331 22.69 9.96 8.05
C THR A 331 21.37 9.39 7.54
N LYS A 332 21.11 9.52 6.23
CA LYS A 332 19.91 8.96 5.59
C LYS A 332 19.93 7.43 5.69
N GLY A 333 18.78 6.83 5.96
CA GLY A 333 18.61 5.38 6.04
C GLY A 333 17.18 5.01 6.38
N THR A 334 16.74 3.83 5.95
CA THR A 334 15.47 3.22 6.36
C THR A 334 15.53 2.87 7.84
N ALA A 335 14.58 3.36 8.63
CA ALA A 335 14.54 3.06 10.06
C ALA A 335 13.93 1.67 10.27
N GLU A 336 14.78 0.71 10.63
CA GLU A 336 14.35 -0.58 11.18
C GLU A 336 13.99 -0.41 12.66
N GLU A 337 12.79 -0.86 13.03
CA GLU A 337 12.31 -0.87 14.40
C GLU A 337 13.04 -1.96 15.20
N LYS A 338 14.02 -1.58 16.01
CA LYS A 338 14.60 -2.48 17.02
C LYS A 338 13.77 -2.42 18.30
N HIS A 339 12.84 -3.35 18.45
CA HIS A 339 12.15 -3.59 19.72
C HIS A 339 13.17 -3.79 20.86
N HIS A 340 13.22 -2.83 21.79
CA HIS A 340 13.85 -3.03 23.10
C HIS A 340 12.75 -3.41 24.08
N GLY A 341 12.57 -4.71 24.28
CA GLY A 341 11.77 -5.23 25.39
C GLY A 341 12.45 -4.87 26.71
N SER A 342 11.70 -4.26 27.63
CA SER A 342 12.08 -4.08 29.03
C SER A 342 11.89 -5.37 29.82
#